data_AF-W6TB90-F1
#
_entry.id   AF-W6TB90-F1
#
_cell.length_a   1.000
_cell.length_b   1.000
_cell.length_c   1.000
_cell.angle_alpha   90.00
_cell.angle_beta   90.00
_cell.angle_gamma   90.00
#
_symmetry.space_group_name_H-M   'P 1'
#
loop_
_entity.id
_entity.type
_entity.pdbx_description
1 polymer ?
#
loop_
_entity_poly.entity_id
_entity_poly.type
_entity_poly.pdbx_seq_one_letter_code
_entity_poly.pdbx_strand_id
1 'polypeptide(L)'
;MKQINQHFNQNLSQQFTPRTLHFLTIVATIIGVVVLSLPWLGLNRVASWSADLLFFILADLIMVKLAQHRVNFLVSIFVGVGSAFIITLILVLYIGLVTGK
;
A
#
# COMPACT_ATOMS: atom_id res chain seq x y z
N MET A 1 18.48 -18.06 -11.20
CA MET A 1 17.29 -17.24 -10.86
C MET A 1 16.47 -17.79 -9.68
N LYS A 2 16.14 -19.10 -9.59
CA LYS A 2 15.36 -19.64 -8.45
C LYS A 2 16.03 -19.50 -7.08
N GLN A 3 17.34 -19.73 -6.97
CA GLN A 3 18.07 -19.60 -5.69
C GLN A 3 18.16 -18.15 -5.19
N ILE A 4 18.28 -17.17 -6.09
CA ILE A 4 18.32 -15.74 -5.74
C ILE A 4 16.96 -15.32 -5.13
N ASN A 5 15.85 -15.75 -5.74
CA ASN A 5 14.50 -15.51 -5.20
C ASN A 5 14.31 -16.14 -3.81
N GLN A 6 14.89 -17.31 -3.54
CA GLN A 6 14.75 -17.97 -2.24
C GLN A 6 15.50 -17.23 -1.13
N HIS A 7 16.74 -16.79 -1.38
CA HIS A 7 17.50 -16.03 -0.39
C HIS A 7 16.96 -14.62 -0.14
N PHE A 8 16.46 -13.93 -1.18
CA PHE A 8 15.84 -12.61 -1.01
C PHE A 8 14.51 -12.68 -0.25
N ASN A 9 13.64 -13.65 -0.54
CA ASN A 9 12.39 -13.83 0.19
C ASN A 9 12.63 -14.18 1.67
N GLN A 10 13.67 -14.96 1.97
CA GLN A 10 14.05 -15.25 3.35
C GLN A 10 14.50 -13.98 4.09
N ASN A 11 15.37 -13.17 3.49
CA ASN A 11 15.84 -11.92 4.11
C ASN A 11 14.72 -10.87 4.26
N LEU A 12 13.83 -10.72 3.27
CA LEU A 12 12.66 -9.83 3.35
C LEU A 12 11.66 -10.29 4.42
N SER A 13 11.42 -11.60 4.53
CA SER A 13 10.51 -12.16 5.56
C SER A 13 11.07 -12.03 6.98
N GLN A 14 12.40 -12.03 7.13
CA GLN A 14 13.09 -11.89 8.42
C GLN A 14 13.31 -10.43 8.83
N GLN A 15 13.31 -9.48 7.88
CA GLN A 15 13.41 -8.04 8.18
C GLN A 15 12.14 -7.46 8.80
N PHE A 16 10.97 -8.04 8.52
CA PHE A 16 9.70 -7.58 9.07
C PHE A 16 9.13 -8.58 10.06
N THR A 17 9.37 -8.35 11.35
CA THR A 17 8.72 -9.07 12.45
C THR A 17 7.19 -8.97 12.28
N PRO A 18 6.40 -10.04 12.56
CA PRO A 18 4.94 -9.99 12.44
C PRO A 18 4.28 -8.85 13.24
N ARG A 19 4.91 -8.41 14.34
CA ARG A 19 4.49 -7.21 15.10
C ARG A 19 4.60 -5.92 14.27
N THR A 20 5.69 -5.76 13.53
CA THR A 20 5.94 -4.57 12.69
C THR A 20 4.95 -4.50 11.53
N LEU A 21 4.64 -5.64 10.90
CA LEU A 21 3.61 -5.73 9.86
C LEU A 21 2.22 -5.38 10.39
N HIS A 22 1.87 -5.87 11.58
CA HIS A 22 0.58 -5.56 12.18
C HIS A 22 0.47 -4.06 12.51
N PHE A 23 1.54 -3.47 13.06
CA PHE A 23 1.61 -2.04 13.31
C PHE A 23 1.50 -1.22 12.01
N LEU A 24 2.23 -1.60 10.96
CA LEU A 24 2.14 -0.94 9.64
C LEU A 24 0.72 -1.02 9.06
N THR A 25 0.04 -2.16 9.23
CA THR A 25 -1.35 -2.34 8.78
C THR A 25 -2.31 -1.40 9.51
N ILE A 26 -2.13 -1.24 10.84
CA ILE A 26 -2.93 -0.31 11.64
C ILE A 26 -2.67 1.13 11.20
N VAL A 27 -1.40 1.51 11.03
CA VAL A 27 -1.01 2.85 10.55
C VAL A 27 -1.60 3.13 9.16
N ALA A 28 -1.50 2.17 8.23
CA ALA A 28 -2.08 2.30 6.88
C ALA A 28 -3.60 2.49 6.93
N THR A 29 -4.28 1.77 7.84
CA THR A 29 -5.74 1.89 8.01
C THR A 29 -6.12 3.26 8.56
N ILE A 30 -5.40 3.77 9.57
CA ILE A 30 -5.62 5.10 10.14
C ILE A 30 -5.40 6.18 9.06
N ILE A 31 -4.30 6.09 8.32
CA ILE A 31 -4.01 7.02 7.23
C ILE A 31 -5.13 6.97 6.17
N GLY A 32 -5.69 5.79 5.87
CA GLY A 32 -6.84 5.66 4.96
C GLY A 32 -8.08 6.39 5.41
N VAL A 33 -8.44 6.27 6.69
CA VAL A 33 -9.59 6.99 7.23
C VAL A 33 -9.35 8.51 7.19
N VAL A 34 -8.13 8.95 7.50
CA VAL A 34 -7.75 10.37 7.41
C VAL A 34 -7.83 10.87 5.97
N VAL A 35 -7.27 10.13 5.01
CA VAL A 35 -7.32 10.48 3.58
C VAL A 35 -8.75 10.60 3.07
N LEU A 36 -9.66 9.73 3.50
CA LEU A 36 -11.07 9.77 3.10
C LEU A 36 -11.83 10.98 3.68
N SER A 37 -11.40 11.51 4.82
CA SER A 37 -12.04 12.65 5.49
C SER A 37 -11.47 14.01 5.05
N LEU A 38 -10.23 14.07 4.55
CA LEU A 38 -9.61 15.31 4.06
C LEU A 38 -10.38 16.05 2.94
N PRO A 39 -10.99 15.36 1.94
CA PRO A 39 -11.76 16.02 0.88
C PRO A 39 -12.99 16.76 1.41
N TRP A 40 -13.59 16.27 2.49
CA TRP A 40 -14.74 16.90 3.14
C TRP A 40 -14.39 18.24 3.80
N LEU A 41 -13.10 18.43 4.15
CA LEU A 41 -12.57 19.67 4.71
C LEU A 41 -12.06 20.63 3.62
N GLY A 42 -12.22 20.31 2.34
CA GLY A 42 -11.69 21.10 1.22
C GLY A 42 -10.17 21.02 1.04
N LEU A 43 -9.49 20.11 1.75
CA LEU A 43 -8.03 19.94 1.73
C LEU A 43 -7.57 19.01 0.60
N ASN A 44 -8.05 19.23 -0.62
CA ASN A 44 -7.86 18.30 -1.75
C ASN A 44 -6.40 18.06 -2.12
N ARG A 45 -5.57 19.10 -1.99
CA ARG A 45 -4.13 19.00 -2.28
C ARG A 45 -3.41 18.10 -1.27
N VAL A 46 -3.82 18.18 -0.01
CA VAL A 46 -3.31 17.33 1.07
C VAL A 46 -3.86 15.91 0.92
N ALA A 47 -5.15 15.76 0.56
CA ALA A 47 -5.76 14.45 0.29
C ALA A 47 -5.04 13.69 -0.84
N SER A 48 -4.68 14.37 -1.93
CA SER A 48 -3.90 13.79 -3.04
C SER A 48 -2.51 13.34 -2.57
N TRP A 49 -1.75 14.20 -1.88
CA TRP A 49 -0.43 13.83 -1.37
C TRP A 49 -0.49 12.67 -0.36
N SER A 50 -1.48 12.68 0.51
CA SER A 50 -1.69 11.61 1.50
C SER A 50 -2.16 10.31 0.85
N ALA A 51 -2.90 10.36 -0.27
CA ALA A 51 -3.27 9.18 -1.06
C ALA A 51 -2.04 8.55 -1.75
N ASP A 52 -1.09 9.35 -2.23
CA ASP A 52 0.17 8.85 -2.79
C ASP A 52 1.02 8.14 -1.73
N LEU A 53 1.10 8.70 -0.52
CA LEU A 53 1.78 8.02 0.61
C LEU A 53 1.10 6.69 0.94
N LEU A 54 -0.22 6.66 0.91
CA LEU A 54 -1.01 5.45 1.16
C LEU A 54 -0.75 4.38 0.09
N PHE A 55 -0.62 4.78 -1.18
CA PHE A 55 -0.22 3.90 -2.28
C PHE A 55 1.09 3.19 -1.98
N PHE A 56 2.15 3.94 -1.60
CA PHE A 56 3.45 3.35 -1.31
C PHE A 56 3.39 2.38 -0.13
N ILE A 57 2.69 2.77 0.95
CA ILE A 57 2.54 1.92 2.14
C ILE A 57 1.76 0.63 1.82
N LEU A 58 0.68 0.71 1.04
CA LEU A 58 -0.11 -0.46 0.64
C LEU A 58 0.66 -1.38 -0.31
N ALA A 59 1.35 -0.82 -1.29
CA ALA A 59 2.16 -1.59 -2.22
C ALA A 59 3.22 -2.41 -1.47
N ASP A 60 3.91 -1.78 -0.51
CA ASP A 60 4.94 -2.42 0.30
C ASP A 60 4.35 -3.47 1.25
N LEU A 61 3.23 -3.17 1.92
CA LEU A 61 2.50 -4.12 2.77
C LEU A 61 2.07 -5.38 2.01
N ILE A 62 1.48 -5.21 0.82
CA ILE A 62 0.99 -6.31 0.00
C ILE A 62 2.18 -7.12 -0.55
N MET A 63 3.25 -6.44 -0.98
CA MET A 63 4.47 -7.10 -1.44
C MET A 63 5.09 -7.95 -0.34
N VAL A 64 5.23 -7.43 0.88
CA VAL A 64 5.78 -8.16 2.03
C VAL A 64 4.86 -9.34 2.40
N LYS A 65 3.54 -9.15 2.41
CA LYS A 65 2.58 -10.21 2.75
C LYS A 65 2.60 -11.35 1.72
N LEU A 66 2.75 -11.04 0.44
CA LEU A 66 2.90 -12.01 -0.64
C LEU A 66 4.26 -12.73 -0.59
N ALA A 67 5.34 -12.00 -0.27
CA ALA A 67 6.67 -12.59 -0.06
C ALA A 67 6.66 -13.61 1.10
N GLN A 68 5.93 -13.34 2.18
CA GLN A 68 5.72 -14.29 3.28
C GLN A 68 4.98 -15.57 2.85
N HIS A 69 4.10 -15.49 1.86
CA HIS A 69 3.41 -16.65 1.28
C HIS A 69 4.25 -17.40 0.23
N ARG A 70 5.56 -17.13 0.15
CA ARG A 70 6.49 -17.73 -0.83
C ARG A 70 6.07 -17.53 -2.29
N VAL A 71 5.31 -16.47 -2.57
CA VAL A 71 4.99 -16.06 -3.94
C VAL A 71 6.28 -15.56 -4.63
N ASN A 72 6.37 -15.75 -5.94
CA ASN A 72 7.50 -15.23 -6.72
C ASN A 72 7.62 -13.72 -6.53
N PHE A 73 8.83 -13.23 -6.23
CA PHE A 73 9.11 -11.81 -5.99
C PHE A 73 8.62 -10.88 -7.10
N LEU A 74 8.82 -11.28 -8.37
CA LEU A 74 8.30 -10.52 -9.52
C LEU A 74 6.76 -10.42 -9.47
N VAL A 75 6.08 -11.51 -9.13
CA VAL A 75 4.62 -11.55 -9.02
C VAL A 75 4.14 -10.72 -7.83
N SER A 76 4.85 -10.75 -6.69
CA SER A 76 4.48 -9.93 -5.53
C SER A 76 4.62 -8.44 -5.80
N ILE A 77 5.61 -8.03 -6.59
CA ILE A 77 5.73 -6.63 -7.07
C ILE A 77 4.54 -6.28 -7.96
N PHE A 78 4.27 -7.07 -9.01
CA PHE A 78 3.18 -6.76 -9.94
C PHE A 78 1.81 -6.71 -9.25
N VAL A 79 1.55 -7.64 -8.33
CA VAL A 79 0.29 -7.68 -7.58
C VAL A 79 0.23 -6.55 -6.55
N GLY A 80 1.32 -6.26 -5.84
CA GLY A 80 1.38 -5.17 -4.86
C GLY A 80 1.17 -3.81 -5.50
N VAL A 81 1.94 -3.49 -6.54
CA VAL A 81 1.81 -2.24 -7.29
C VAL A 81 0.45 -2.16 -7.99
N GLY A 82 -0.01 -3.25 -8.63
CA GLY A 82 -1.28 -3.28 -9.34
C GLY A 82 -2.48 -3.06 -8.42
N SER A 83 -2.51 -3.73 -7.27
CA SER A 83 -3.59 -3.56 -6.28
C SER A 83 -3.58 -2.17 -5.64
N ALA A 84 -2.39 -1.65 -5.29
CA ALA A 84 -2.26 -0.28 -4.80
C ALA A 84 -2.74 0.73 -5.85
N PHE A 85 -2.43 0.50 -7.14
CA PHE A 85 -2.83 1.41 -8.23
C PHE A 85 -4.34 1.48 -8.37
N ILE A 86 -5.04 0.34 -8.29
CA ILE A 86 -6.52 0.30 -8.31
C ILE A 86 -7.09 1.08 -7.14
N ILE A 87 -6.56 0.90 -5.93
CA ILE A 87 -7.02 1.61 -4.72
C ILE A 87 -6.82 3.12 -4.86
N THR A 88 -5.66 3.56 -5.35
CA THR A 88 -5.37 4.97 -5.59
C THR A 88 -6.25 5.56 -6.67
N LEU A 89 -6.51 4.83 -7.76
CA LEU A 89 -7.44 5.26 -8.81
C LEU A 89 -8.84 5.50 -8.23
N ILE A 90 -9.34 4.57 -7.42
CA ILE A 90 -10.64 4.70 -6.73
C ILE A 90 -10.64 5.92 -5.80
N LEU A 91 -9.56 6.14 -5.04
CA LEU A 91 -9.41 7.29 -4.16
C LEU A 91 -9.41 8.61 -4.93
N VAL A 92 -8.68 8.72 -6.04
CA VAL A 92 -8.64 9.93 -6.87
C VAL A 92 -10.02 10.21 -7.47
N LEU A 93 -10.70 9.18 -7.99
CA LEU A 93 -12.07 9.30 -8.50
C LEU A 93 -13.05 9.75 -7.39
N TYR A 94 -12.93 9.18 -6.19
CA TYR A 94 -13.71 9.59 -5.03
C TYR A 94 -13.47 11.05 -4.66
N ILE A 95 -12.20 11.49 -4.61
CA ILE A 95 -11.85 12.87 -4.32
C ILE A 95 -12.46 13.82 -5.36
N GLY A 96 -12.37 13.49 -6.65
CA GLY A 96 -13.01 14.25 -7.74
C GLY A 96 -14.53 14.35 -7.58
N LEU A 97 -15.19 13.20 -7.35
CA LEU A 97 -16.63 13.12 -7.11
C LEU A 97 -17.09 13.95 -5.91
N VAL A 98 -16.42 13.83 -4.76
CA VAL A 98 -16.78 14.55 -3.53
C VAL A 98 -16.55 16.05 -3.68
N THR A 99 -15.55 16.45 -4.45
CA THR A 99 -15.19 17.86 -4.59
C THR A 99 -15.85 18.54 -5.80
N GLY A 100 -16.63 17.78 -6.58
CA GLY A 100 -17.37 18.28 -7.74
C GLY A 100 -16.46 18.78 -8.87
N LYS A 101 -15.23 18.27 -8.97
CA LYS A 101 -14.23 18.64 -9.97
C LYS A 101 -13.88 17.48 -10.89
#